data_AF-A0A6G4VHW2-F1
#
_entry.id   AF-A0A6G4VHW2-F1
#
_cell.length_a   1.000
_cell.length_b   1.000
_cell.length_c   1.000
_cell.angle_alpha   90.00
_cell.angle_beta   90.00
_cell.angle_gamma   90.00
#
_symmetry.space_group_name_H-M   'P 1'
#
loop_
_entity.id
_entity.type
_entity.pdbx_description
1 polymer ?
#
loop_
_entity_poly.entity_id
_entity_poly.type
_entity_poly.pdbx_seq_one_letter_code
_entity_poly.pdbx_strand_id
1 'polypeptide(L)'
;MGLLRKLNKRMGSAVGYEVRRVGRSDAPAGARTTGTAHAADDAAGRARSPQVAFRPPEDPKADRLVRRPVFVVCPVRSGSTLLRLLLGAHSRLYAPHELHVRRLEVRCSARLAERSMGVLGLERGDLEHLLWDRVLHRELVKSGKDFIVEKTPSNAFAYQRLAACWPEARFLFLLRHPASIARSWYEADPEKRTPEEAALDALRYMRATERARRALPGHTVRYEELTADPESALKGICAFLGVDFEPEMLEYGTRAGDELRDLQKGLGDWKEKIRSGRVQRGRELPTGDEIPEPLREISAAWGYLDGRAAEAGAPAEAGASAAHAEIDKVWTRDGRIRITGALHGESAPPDVRWRLLLVPRGDKKRRLIYPATLDGTRFDASFPVSDLARDDVSEPSKPSQWDIHLVTDTDDGEVRLRAGRHLDDLKDKKRTLVFPAQRALLDGGHAVLVKPYYTVKDNLSVECAADEARTPAEAGMTAKARSTS
;
A
#
# COMPACT_ATOMS: atom_id res chain seq x y z
N MET A 1 9.56 36.72 -13.60
CA MET A 1 8.88 36.69 -14.91
C MET A 1 9.79 36.31 -16.08
N GLY A 2 11.02 36.83 -16.18
CA GLY A 2 11.89 36.60 -17.36
C GLY A 2 12.43 35.16 -17.57
N LEU A 3 12.64 34.40 -16.49
CA LEU A 3 13.18 33.04 -16.58
C LEU A 3 12.17 32.04 -17.18
N LEU A 4 10.90 32.13 -16.76
CA LEU A 4 9.82 31.26 -17.25
C LEU A 4 9.56 31.45 -18.75
N ARG A 5 9.68 32.69 -19.23
CA ARG A 5 9.46 33.04 -20.64
C ARG A 5 10.57 32.50 -21.55
N LYS A 6 11.83 32.54 -21.09
CA LYS A 6 12.97 31.91 -21.81
C LYS A 6 12.87 30.39 -21.81
N LEU A 7 12.41 29.79 -20.71
CA LEU A 7 12.19 28.35 -20.58
C LEU A 7 11.10 27.86 -21.53
N ASN A 8 9.92 28.51 -21.53
CA ASN A 8 8.82 28.15 -22.43
C ASN A 8 9.19 28.36 -23.90
N LYS A 9 9.98 29.39 -24.25
CA LYS A 9 10.44 29.59 -25.64
C LYS A 9 11.31 28.43 -26.16
N ARG A 10 12.21 27.89 -25.32
CA ARG A 10 13.06 26.73 -25.70
C ARG A 10 12.30 25.40 -25.69
N MET A 11 11.41 25.21 -24.70
CA MET A 11 10.60 23.99 -24.61
C MET A 11 9.55 23.93 -25.73
N GLY A 12 8.90 25.05 -26.04
CA GLY A 12 7.92 25.13 -27.13
C GLY A 12 8.54 24.76 -28.48
N SER A 13 9.78 25.18 -28.75
CA SER A 13 10.46 24.86 -30.01
C SER A 13 10.95 23.42 -30.14
N ALA A 14 11.20 22.72 -29.04
CA ALA A 14 11.83 21.39 -29.05
C ALA A 14 10.85 20.25 -28.78
N VAL A 15 9.84 20.50 -27.94
CA VAL A 15 8.94 19.46 -27.41
C VAL A 15 7.47 19.88 -27.40
N GLY A 16 7.14 21.12 -27.77
CA GLY A 16 5.75 21.58 -27.88
C GLY A 16 5.02 21.83 -26.55
N TYR A 17 5.73 21.90 -25.42
CA TYR A 17 5.15 22.10 -24.09
C TYR A 17 5.47 23.48 -23.49
N GLU A 18 4.54 24.04 -22.70
CA GLU A 18 4.72 25.26 -21.91
C GLU A 18 4.39 25.06 -20.42
N VAL A 19 5.09 25.76 -19.54
CA VAL A 19 4.91 25.71 -18.08
C VAL A 19 4.26 27.00 -17.56
N ARG A 20 3.26 26.89 -16.68
CA ARG A 20 2.60 28.02 -15.99
C ARG A 20 2.62 27.84 -14.47
N ARG A 21 2.71 28.97 -13.73
CA ARG A 21 2.70 28.98 -12.26
C ARG A 21 1.26 29.12 -11.76
N VAL A 22 0.85 28.28 -10.81
CA VAL A 22 -0.48 28.32 -10.18
C VAL A 22 -0.46 29.24 -8.95
N GLY A 23 -1.41 30.17 -8.86
CA GLY A 23 -1.59 31.05 -7.70
C GLY A 23 -2.34 30.36 -6.55
N ARG A 24 -2.01 30.68 -5.30
CA ARG A 24 -2.78 30.27 -4.12
C ARG A 24 -4.12 31.03 -4.12
N SER A 25 -5.24 30.31 -4.06
CA SER A 25 -6.58 30.88 -3.90
C SER A 25 -6.89 31.14 -2.43
N ASP A 26 -7.43 32.32 -2.13
CA ASP A 26 -7.92 32.74 -0.82
C ASP A 26 -9.15 31.92 -0.38
N ALA A 27 -9.20 31.51 0.89
CA ALA A 27 -10.35 30.88 1.53
C ALA A 27 -11.02 31.87 2.52
N PRO A 28 -12.36 31.89 2.64
CA PRO A 28 -13.08 32.86 3.45
C PRO A 28 -13.02 32.54 4.96
N ALA A 29 -13.04 33.60 5.77
CA ALA A 29 -12.99 33.56 7.21
C ALA A 29 -14.39 33.35 7.84
N GLY A 30 -14.48 32.44 8.82
CA GLY A 30 -15.54 32.49 9.84
C GLY A 30 -16.15 31.16 10.24
N ALA A 31 -15.65 30.55 11.32
CA ALA A 31 -16.45 29.91 12.38
C ALA A 31 -15.50 29.42 13.49
N ARG A 32 -15.52 30.11 14.64
CA ARG A 32 -14.91 29.62 15.88
C ARG A 32 -15.91 28.71 16.56
N THR A 33 -15.56 27.44 16.76
CA THR A 33 -16.15 26.60 17.81
C THR A 33 -15.05 25.83 18.52
N THR A 34 -15.14 25.86 19.83
CA THR A 34 -14.26 25.25 20.83
C THR A 34 -14.46 23.73 20.87
N GLY A 35 -13.40 22.95 20.68
CA GLY A 35 -13.43 21.49 20.77
C GLY A 35 -12.04 20.88 20.74
N THR A 36 -11.53 20.57 21.94
CA THR A 36 -10.53 19.54 22.31
C THR A 36 -9.46 19.12 21.29
N ALA A 37 -8.21 19.44 21.66
CA ALA A 37 -6.98 19.09 20.95
C ALA A 37 -6.78 17.57 20.83
N HIS A 38 -7.07 16.99 19.66
CA HIS A 38 -6.48 15.72 19.21
C HIS A 38 -6.50 15.48 17.68
N ALA A 39 -6.55 16.54 16.87
CA ALA A 39 -6.57 16.41 15.41
C ALA A 39 -5.87 17.57 14.68
N ALA A 40 -4.66 17.95 15.11
CA ALA A 40 -3.87 18.97 14.43
C ALA A 40 -2.42 18.49 14.26
N ASP A 41 -2.20 17.58 13.31
CA ASP A 41 -0.84 17.37 12.79
C ASP A 41 -0.79 16.90 11.31
N ASP A 42 -1.90 16.96 10.56
CA ASP A 42 -1.95 16.41 9.18
C ASP A 42 -2.32 17.39 8.07
N ALA A 43 -2.28 18.71 8.32
CA ALA A 43 -2.54 19.71 7.28
C ALA A 43 -1.50 20.85 7.25
N ALA A 44 -0.22 20.49 7.16
CA ALA A 44 0.83 21.39 6.66
C ALA A 44 1.79 20.56 5.80
N GLY A 45 2.10 21.05 4.60
CA GLY A 45 2.83 20.31 3.56
C GLY A 45 4.04 19.55 4.10
N ARG A 46 4.00 18.22 3.98
CA ARG A 46 5.06 17.31 4.45
C ARG A 46 6.34 17.51 3.64
N ALA A 47 7.13 18.52 4.00
CA ALA A 47 8.57 18.34 3.99
C ALA A 47 8.84 17.08 4.82
N ARG A 48 9.45 16.04 4.22
CA ARG A 48 9.86 14.85 4.98
C ARG A 48 10.72 15.34 6.15
N SER A 49 10.31 15.08 7.39
CA SER A 49 11.18 15.31 8.54
C SER A 49 12.52 14.65 8.24
N PRO A 50 13.65 15.36 8.37
CA PRO A 50 14.96 14.79 8.06
C PRO A 50 15.12 13.51 8.88
N GLN A 51 15.46 12.42 8.18
CA GLN A 51 15.62 11.11 8.80
C GLN A 51 16.80 11.21 9.78
N VAL A 52 16.54 10.98 11.07
CA VAL A 52 17.59 11.00 12.10
C VAL A 52 18.59 9.90 11.77
N ALA A 53 19.87 10.26 11.62
CA ALA A 53 20.93 9.29 11.42
C ALA A 53 21.00 8.35 12.64
N PHE A 54 21.19 7.07 12.40
CA PHE A 54 21.25 6.06 13.45
C PHE A 54 22.27 4.97 13.10
N ARG A 55 22.78 4.30 14.14
CA ARG A 55 23.75 3.21 14.03
C ARG A 55 23.55 2.20 15.18
N PRO A 56 24.14 1.00 15.07
CA PRO A 56 24.26 0.08 16.21
C PRO A 56 25.03 0.70 17.39
N PRO A 57 24.80 0.24 18.63
CA PRO A 57 25.63 0.64 19.77
C PRO A 57 27.10 0.28 19.53
N GLU A 58 28.01 1.09 20.06
CA GLU A 58 29.45 0.85 19.93
C GLU A 58 29.87 -0.35 20.77
N ASP A 59 29.41 -0.40 22.01
CA ASP A 59 29.46 -1.60 22.84
C ASP A 59 28.04 -1.96 23.29
N PRO A 60 27.39 -2.96 22.63
CA PRO A 60 26.08 -3.43 23.05
C PRO A 60 26.04 -3.85 24.53
N LYS A 61 27.19 -4.18 25.15
CA LYS A 61 27.25 -4.55 26.56
C LYS A 61 27.21 -3.40 27.54
N ALA A 62 27.86 -2.30 27.21
CA ALA A 62 27.81 -1.09 28.00
C ALA A 62 26.55 -0.26 27.70
N ASP A 63 26.16 -0.20 26.43
CA ASP A 63 25.19 0.79 25.94
C ASP A 63 23.72 0.33 26.04
N ARG A 64 23.47 -0.97 26.27
CA ARG A 64 22.11 -1.53 26.34
C ARG A 64 21.90 -2.34 27.60
N LEU A 65 20.94 -1.87 28.40
CA LEU A 65 20.45 -2.55 29.59
C LEU A 65 19.49 -3.68 29.21
N VAL A 66 18.69 -3.50 28.14
CA VAL A 66 17.84 -4.57 27.61
C VAL A 66 18.53 -5.23 26.42
N ARG A 67 18.85 -6.52 26.52
CA ARG A 67 19.58 -7.21 25.45
C ARG A 67 18.72 -7.71 24.32
N ARG A 68 17.63 -8.40 24.66
CA ARG A 68 16.83 -9.17 23.70
C ARG A 68 15.35 -8.80 23.81
N PRO A 69 14.99 -7.51 23.65
CA PRO A 69 13.58 -7.13 23.63
C PRO A 69 12.86 -7.83 22.47
N VAL A 70 11.60 -8.16 22.69
CA VAL A 70 10.73 -8.74 21.66
C VAL A 70 9.87 -7.61 21.08
N PHE A 71 9.86 -7.49 19.75
CA PHE A 71 9.01 -6.53 19.05
C PHE A 71 7.92 -7.22 18.25
N VAL A 72 6.66 -6.84 18.48
CA VAL A 72 5.53 -7.24 17.63
C VAL A 72 5.37 -6.22 16.52
N VAL A 73 5.92 -6.52 15.34
CA VAL A 73 5.83 -5.68 14.14
C VAL A 73 4.58 -6.07 13.37
N CYS A 74 3.66 -5.13 13.23
CA CYS A 74 2.33 -5.45 12.71
C CYS A 74 1.62 -4.22 12.12
N PRO A 75 0.65 -4.44 11.22
CA PRO A 75 -0.28 -3.39 10.86
C PRO A 75 -1.19 -3.02 12.03
N VAL A 76 -1.79 -1.84 11.94
CA VAL A 76 -2.95 -1.53 12.78
C VAL A 76 -4.07 -2.56 12.54
N ARG A 77 -4.89 -2.83 13.56
CA ARG A 77 -6.06 -3.73 13.51
C ARG A 77 -5.76 -5.19 13.09
N SER A 78 -4.54 -5.65 13.24
CA SER A 78 -4.16 -7.05 12.97
C SER A 78 -4.40 -8.01 14.15
N GLY A 79 -4.97 -7.55 15.26
CA GLY A 79 -5.11 -8.35 16.50
C GLY A 79 -3.90 -8.26 17.43
N SER A 80 -3.08 -7.22 17.28
CA SER A 80 -1.86 -7.02 18.07
C SER A 80 -2.08 -6.86 19.57
N THR A 81 -3.23 -6.32 20.00
CA THR A 81 -3.61 -6.25 21.41
C THR A 81 -3.93 -7.63 21.99
N LEU A 82 -4.62 -8.50 21.23
CA LEU A 82 -4.85 -9.88 21.65
C LEU A 82 -3.52 -10.61 21.84
N LEU A 83 -2.65 -10.57 20.82
CA LEU A 83 -1.34 -11.24 20.89
C LEU A 83 -0.51 -10.73 22.08
N ARG A 84 -0.47 -9.41 22.30
CA ARG A 84 0.19 -8.81 23.47
C ARG A 84 -0.35 -9.39 24.78
N LEU A 85 -1.66 -9.47 24.96
CA LEU A 85 -2.26 -9.94 26.21
C LEU A 85 -1.99 -11.43 26.44
N LEU A 86 -2.02 -12.26 25.39
CA LEU A 86 -1.62 -13.67 25.46
C LEU A 86 -0.17 -13.81 25.89
N LEU A 87 0.74 -13.01 25.33
CA LEU A 87 2.15 -13.00 25.73
C LEU A 87 2.34 -12.48 27.16
N GLY A 88 1.64 -11.41 27.54
CA GLY A 88 1.72 -10.81 28.88
C GLY A 88 1.18 -11.70 30.00
N ALA A 89 0.38 -12.72 29.66
CA ALA A 89 -0.05 -13.73 30.62
C ALA A 89 1.05 -14.75 30.96
N HIS A 90 2.15 -14.84 30.21
CA HIS A 90 3.26 -15.75 30.53
C HIS A 90 4.04 -15.27 31.76
N SER A 91 4.49 -16.21 32.62
CA SER A 91 5.25 -15.88 33.83
C SER A 91 6.59 -15.17 33.57
N ARG A 92 7.18 -15.26 32.37
CA ARG A 92 8.50 -14.71 32.01
C ARG A 92 8.45 -13.50 31.07
N LEU A 93 7.29 -13.19 30.49
CA LEU A 93 7.14 -12.12 29.51
C LEU A 93 6.37 -10.95 30.13
N TYR A 94 6.85 -9.73 29.90
CA TYR A 94 6.13 -8.50 30.22
C TYR A 94 5.71 -7.79 28.94
N ALA A 95 4.41 -7.64 28.70
CA ALA A 95 3.87 -7.08 27.45
C ALA A 95 3.00 -5.84 27.71
N PRO A 96 3.61 -4.68 28.03
CA PRO A 96 2.88 -3.46 28.38
C PRO A 96 2.12 -2.86 27.20
N HIS A 97 1.35 -1.81 27.47
CA HIS A 97 0.71 -1.01 26.43
C HIS A 97 1.68 -0.34 25.47
N GLU A 98 1.15 0.09 24.32
CA GLU A 98 1.89 0.80 23.30
C GLU A 98 2.78 1.88 23.93
N LEU A 99 4.09 1.65 23.94
CA LEU A 99 5.06 2.59 24.52
C LEU A 99 5.43 3.70 23.54
N HIS A 100 5.10 3.52 22.25
CA HIS A 100 5.40 4.47 21.18
C HIS A 100 6.88 4.90 21.14
N VAL A 101 7.81 4.00 21.45
CA VAL A 101 9.25 4.31 21.61
C VAL A 101 9.83 5.15 20.48
N ARG A 102 9.47 4.87 19.23
CA ARG A 102 9.96 5.63 18.06
C ARG A 102 9.56 7.10 18.03
N ARG A 103 8.61 7.52 18.88
CA ARG A 103 8.12 8.90 19.03
C ARG A 103 8.77 9.62 20.20
N LEU A 104 9.56 8.92 21.01
CA LEU A 104 10.37 9.52 22.07
C LEU A 104 11.62 10.14 21.41
N GLU A 105 11.64 11.46 21.34
CA GLU A 105 12.71 12.23 20.70
C GLU A 105 13.57 12.93 21.74
N VAL A 106 14.87 13.08 21.44
CA VAL A 106 15.80 13.89 22.24
C VAL A 106 16.14 15.14 21.44
N ARG A 107 16.05 16.31 22.09
CA ARG A 107 16.47 17.59 21.52
C ARG A 107 17.36 18.30 22.52
N CYS A 108 18.59 18.61 22.11
CA CYS A 108 19.45 19.50 22.89
C CYS A 108 18.90 20.92 22.80
N SER A 109 18.63 21.56 23.93
CA SER A 109 18.10 22.93 23.99
C SER A 109 19.12 24.00 23.60
N ALA A 110 20.41 23.64 23.57
CA ALA A 110 21.51 24.52 23.19
C ALA A 110 22.51 23.81 22.26
N ARG A 111 23.04 24.55 21.29
CA ARG A 111 24.05 24.05 20.34
C ARG A 111 25.33 23.59 21.05
N LEU A 112 25.68 24.19 22.18
CA LEU A 112 26.84 23.76 22.97
C LEU A 112 26.62 22.34 23.53
N ALA A 113 25.43 22.03 24.03
CA ALA A 113 25.12 20.69 24.53
C ALA A 113 25.18 19.64 23.41
N GLU A 114 24.64 19.95 22.22
CA GLU A 114 24.74 19.07 21.05
C GLU A 114 26.20 18.80 20.66
N ARG A 115 27.03 19.86 20.60
CA ARG A 115 28.47 19.71 20.33
C ARG A 115 29.16 18.87 21.41
N SER A 116 28.87 19.10 22.68
CA SER A 116 29.45 18.32 23.78
C SER A 116 29.10 16.84 23.69
N MET A 117 27.86 16.49 23.31
CA MET A 117 27.46 15.10 23.10
C MET A 117 28.12 14.50 21.86
N GLY A 118 28.22 15.26 20.76
CA GLY A 118 28.94 14.83 19.55
C GLY A 118 30.43 14.51 19.80
N VAL A 119 31.10 15.24 20.72
CA VAL A 119 32.48 14.91 21.14
C VAL A 119 32.56 13.55 21.84
N LEU A 120 31.50 13.12 22.54
CA LEU A 120 31.39 11.77 23.11
C LEU A 120 30.95 10.71 22.09
N GLY A 121 30.73 11.10 20.83
CA GLY A 121 30.14 10.22 19.81
C GLY A 121 28.65 9.93 20.04
N LEU A 122 27.96 10.70 20.89
CA LEU A 122 26.54 10.52 21.18
C LEU A 122 25.71 11.49 20.33
N GLU A 123 25.49 11.13 19.07
CA GLU A 123 24.62 11.90 18.19
C GLU A 123 23.16 11.76 18.62
N ARG A 124 22.27 12.59 18.06
CA ARG A 124 20.83 12.57 18.39
C ARG A 124 20.24 11.15 18.33
N GLY A 125 20.62 10.36 17.32
CA GLY A 125 20.15 8.99 17.15
C GLY A 125 20.55 8.07 18.31
N ASP A 126 21.78 8.22 18.81
CA ASP A 126 22.34 7.44 19.90
C ASP A 126 21.70 7.83 21.24
N LEU A 127 21.50 9.13 21.49
CA LEU A 127 20.79 9.62 22.69
C LEU A 127 19.34 9.13 22.74
N GLU A 128 18.64 9.14 21.60
CA GLU A 128 17.29 8.59 21.49
C GLU A 128 17.29 7.07 21.76
N HIS A 129 18.27 6.31 21.26
CA HIS A 129 18.40 4.88 21.56
C HIS A 129 18.65 4.62 23.06
N LEU A 130 19.49 5.41 23.73
CA LEU A 130 19.69 5.33 25.18
C LEU A 130 18.40 5.60 25.95
N LEU A 131 17.60 6.58 25.52
CA LEU A 131 16.29 6.85 26.11
C LEU A 131 15.33 5.67 25.91
N TRP A 132 15.24 5.13 24.70
CA TRP A 132 14.33 4.01 24.40
C TRP A 132 14.70 2.77 25.21
N ASP A 133 15.98 2.43 25.28
CA ASP A 133 16.49 1.33 26.10
C ASP A 133 16.20 1.53 27.57
N ARG A 134 16.43 2.74 28.11
CA ARG A 134 16.16 3.02 29.51
C ARG A 134 14.68 2.89 29.89
N VAL A 135 13.78 3.30 29.00
CA VAL A 135 12.32 3.14 29.18
C VAL A 135 11.94 1.66 29.23
N LEU A 136 12.38 0.87 28.24
CA LEU A 136 12.13 -0.58 28.22
C LEU A 136 12.72 -1.27 29.45
N HIS A 137 13.94 -0.91 29.84
CA HIS A 137 14.60 -1.44 31.03
C HIS A 137 13.83 -1.12 32.31
N ARG A 138 13.33 0.12 32.46
CA ARG A 138 12.54 0.52 33.64
C ARG A 138 11.32 -0.39 33.78
N GLU A 139 10.58 -0.56 32.69
CA GLU A 139 9.36 -1.37 32.69
C GLU A 139 9.66 -2.85 32.93
N LEU A 140 10.73 -3.38 32.31
CA LEU A 140 11.16 -4.76 32.54
C LEU A 140 11.52 -5.01 34.01
N VAL A 141 12.37 -4.17 34.60
CA VAL A 141 12.75 -4.29 36.02
C VAL A 141 11.54 -4.16 36.94
N LYS A 142 10.67 -3.19 36.68
CA LYS A 142 9.43 -3.00 37.47
C LYS A 142 8.53 -4.23 37.44
N SER A 143 8.47 -4.92 36.30
CA SER A 143 7.63 -6.10 36.13
C SER A 143 8.17 -7.36 36.83
N GLY A 144 9.48 -7.40 37.12
CA GLY A 144 10.15 -8.59 37.64
C GLY A 144 10.21 -9.77 36.64
N LYS A 145 10.01 -9.50 35.34
CA LYS A 145 10.00 -10.50 34.27
C LYS A 145 11.35 -10.55 33.55
N ASP A 146 11.55 -11.59 32.74
CA ASP A 146 12.82 -11.82 32.04
C ASP A 146 12.90 -11.08 30.71
N PHE A 147 11.78 -10.99 29.98
CA PHE A 147 11.73 -10.37 28.66
C PHE A 147 10.62 -9.34 28.57
N ILE A 148 10.91 -8.23 27.90
CA ILE A 148 9.91 -7.23 27.53
C ILE A 148 9.44 -7.46 26.09
N VAL A 149 8.13 -7.41 25.89
CA VAL A 149 7.46 -7.47 24.60
C VAL A 149 6.87 -6.11 24.31
N GLU A 150 7.52 -5.36 23.43
CA GLU A 150 7.00 -4.08 22.97
C GLU A 150 6.16 -4.29 21.72
N LYS A 151 4.91 -3.81 21.78
CA LYS A 151 4.00 -3.78 20.66
C LYS A 151 3.52 -2.36 20.47
N THR A 152 3.93 -1.76 19.35
CA THR A 152 3.31 -0.54 18.80
C THR A 152 3.24 -0.66 17.27
N PRO A 153 2.06 -0.62 16.63
CA PRO A 153 1.96 -0.79 15.17
C PRO A 153 2.85 0.16 14.36
N SER A 154 3.03 1.40 14.84
CA SER A 154 3.86 2.39 14.14
C SER A 154 5.36 2.06 14.14
N ASN A 155 5.81 1.10 14.95
CA ASN A 155 7.20 0.64 14.98
C ASN A 155 7.61 -0.08 13.69
N ALA A 156 6.64 -0.56 12.89
CA ALA A 156 6.90 -1.06 11.54
C ALA A 156 7.59 -0.03 10.62
N PHE A 157 7.41 1.28 10.86
CA PHE A 157 8.10 2.33 10.09
C PHE A 157 9.54 2.60 10.53
N ALA A 158 9.96 2.05 11.67
CA ALA A 158 11.27 2.28 12.28
C ALA A 158 12.05 0.96 12.47
N TYR A 159 11.67 -0.13 11.78
CA TYR A 159 12.22 -1.46 12.01
C TYR A 159 13.75 -1.51 11.91
N GLN A 160 14.36 -0.80 10.94
CA GLN A 160 15.81 -0.74 10.78
C GLN A 160 16.48 -0.10 12.01
N ARG A 161 15.83 0.90 12.59
CA ARG A 161 16.33 1.63 13.74
C ARG A 161 16.16 0.84 15.03
N LEU A 162 15.08 0.06 15.16
CA LEU A 162 14.90 -0.89 16.26
C LEU A 162 15.98 -1.98 16.20
N ALA A 163 16.22 -2.57 15.03
CA ALA A 163 17.27 -3.59 14.83
C ALA A 163 18.68 -3.03 15.08
N ALA A 164 18.94 -1.77 14.70
CA ALA A 164 20.21 -1.11 15.04
C ALA A 164 20.30 -0.86 16.55
N CYS A 165 19.24 -0.36 17.19
CA CYS A 165 19.24 -0.08 18.62
C CYS A 165 19.50 -1.35 19.45
N TRP A 166 18.87 -2.47 19.09
CA TRP A 166 19.04 -3.77 19.76
C TRP A 166 19.40 -4.87 18.76
N PRO A 167 20.70 -5.14 18.54
CA PRO A 167 21.15 -6.15 17.58
C PRO A 167 20.64 -7.57 17.86
N GLU A 168 20.35 -7.89 19.12
CA GLU A 168 19.82 -9.20 19.54
C GLU A 168 18.29 -9.20 19.76
N ALA A 169 17.58 -8.15 19.31
CA ALA A 169 16.13 -8.11 19.38
C ALA A 169 15.49 -9.25 18.59
N ARG A 170 14.33 -9.70 19.07
CA ARG A 170 13.52 -10.73 18.42
C ARG A 170 12.27 -10.12 17.82
N PHE A 171 11.98 -10.44 16.56
CA PHE A 171 10.85 -9.86 15.85
C PHE A 171 9.75 -10.90 15.63
N LEU A 172 8.55 -10.55 16.08
CA LEU A 172 7.30 -11.25 15.74
C LEU A 172 6.57 -10.43 14.68
N PHE A 173 6.27 -11.04 13.53
CA PHE A 173 5.53 -10.41 12.44
C PHE A 173 4.08 -10.88 12.47
N LEU A 174 3.18 -10.05 12.98
CA LEU A 174 1.75 -10.38 13.03
C LEU A 174 1.06 -9.91 11.75
N LEU A 175 0.61 -10.88 10.96
CA LEU A 175 -0.15 -10.70 9.74
C LEU A 175 -1.64 -10.98 10.01
N ARG A 176 -2.49 -10.36 9.20
CA ARG A 176 -3.93 -10.59 9.17
C ARG A 176 -4.42 -10.30 7.77
N HIS A 177 -5.52 -10.93 7.34
CA HIS A 177 -6.11 -10.70 6.03
C HIS A 177 -6.26 -9.18 5.72
N PRO A 178 -5.65 -8.66 4.64
CA PRO A 178 -5.60 -7.22 4.37
C PRO A 178 -6.97 -6.53 4.30
N ALA A 179 -7.96 -7.15 3.65
CA ALA A 179 -9.30 -6.58 3.58
C ALA A 179 -9.99 -6.56 4.96
N SER A 180 -9.69 -7.52 5.83
CA SER A 180 -10.23 -7.56 7.20
C SER A 180 -9.63 -6.46 8.07
N ILE A 181 -8.35 -6.12 7.86
CA ILE A 181 -7.71 -4.97 8.49
C ILE A 181 -8.38 -3.67 8.02
N ALA A 182 -8.52 -3.47 6.71
CA ALA A 182 -9.10 -2.25 6.14
C ALA A 182 -10.54 -2.04 6.60
N ARG A 183 -11.37 -3.10 6.54
CA ARG A 183 -12.74 -3.12 7.05
C ARG A 183 -12.78 -2.74 8.54
N SER A 184 -11.91 -3.33 9.36
CA SER A 184 -11.82 -2.99 10.78
C SER A 184 -11.34 -1.55 11.03
N TRP A 185 -10.52 -0.97 10.16
CA TRP A 185 -10.04 0.41 10.29
C TRP A 185 -11.14 1.42 9.94
N TYR A 186 -11.94 1.11 8.92
CA TYR A 186 -13.15 1.87 8.58
C TYR A 186 -14.18 1.81 9.72
N GLU A 187 -14.56 0.61 10.18
CA GLU A 187 -15.52 0.39 11.29
C GLU A 187 -15.14 1.10 12.60
N ALA A 188 -13.87 1.47 12.79
CA ALA A 188 -13.42 2.13 14.01
C ALA A 188 -13.78 3.63 14.07
N ASP A 189 -13.94 4.30 12.93
CA ASP A 189 -14.37 5.71 12.87
C ASP A 189 -14.99 6.04 11.48
N PRO A 190 -16.18 5.49 11.15
CA PRO A 190 -16.76 5.60 9.80
C PRO A 190 -17.09 7.03 9.38
N GLU A 191 -17.31 7.93 10.35
CA GLU A 191 -17.63 9.34 10.08
C GLU A 191 -16.42 10.13 9.57
N LYS A 192 -15.19 9.66 9.83
CA LYS A 192 -13.95 10.38 9.49
C LYS A 192 -13.23 9.87 8.26
N ARG A 193 -13.57 8.70 7.75
CA ARG A 193 -12.84 8.07 6.63
C ARG A 193 -13.76 7.18 5.81
N THR A 194 -13.60 7.23 4.50
CA THR A 194 -14.23 6.31 3.56
C THR A 194 -13.58 4.91 3.62
N PRO A 195 -14.24 3.85 3.12
CA PRO A 195 -13.62 2.52 2.98
C PRO A 195 -12.33 2.54 2.16
N GLU A 196 -12.28 3.35 1.10
CA GLU A 196 -11.11 3.49 0.21
C GLU A 196 -9.93 4.14 0.93
N GLU A 197 -10.17 5.23 1.67
CA GLU A 197 -9.15 5.88 2.51
C GLU A 197 -8.64 4.92 3.59
N ALA A 198 -9.55 4.17 4.23
CA ALA A 198 -9.18 3.18 5.22
C ALA A 198 -8.30 2.07 4.64
N ALA A 199 -8.59 1.61 3.42
CA ALA A 199 -7.76 0.64 2.71
C ALA A 199 -6.36 1.20 2.40
N LEU A 200 -6.27 2.44 1.91
CA LEU A 200 -4.99 3.07 1.60
C LEU A 200 -4.13 3.32 2.85
N ASP A 201 -4.74 3.77 3.95
CA ASP A 201 -4.04 3.98 5.21
C ASP A 201 -3.56 2.68 5.83
N ALA A 202 -4.41 1.65 5.83
CA ALA A 202 -4.05 0.32 6.28
C ALA A 202 -2.88 -0.25 5.44
N LEU A 203 -2.93 -0.08 4.11
CA LEU A 203 -1.88 -0.52 3.19
C LEU A 203 -0.52 0.10 3.52
N ARG A 204 -0.46 1.35 3.98
CA ARG A 204 0.81 1.99 4.39
C ARG A 204 1.50 1.24 5.53
N TYR A 205 0.72 0.79 6.52
CA TYR A 205 1.22 -0.03 7.62
C TYR A 205 1.58 -1.45 7.14
N MET A 206 0.74 -2.07 6.32
CA MET A 206 1.02 -3.42 5.79
C MET A 206 2.32 -3.46 4.98
N ARG A 207 2.54 -2.46 4.11
CA ARG A 207 3.80 -2.33 3.35
C ARG A 207 5.01 -2.11 4.27
N ALA A 208 4.84 -1.40 5.38
CA ALA A 208 5.91 -1.22 6.36
C ALA A 208 6.25 -2.53 7.08
N THR A 209 5.23 -3.27 7.52
CA THR A 209 5.38 -4.61 8.10
C THR A 209 6.05 -5.57 7.13
N GLU A 210 5.63 -5.58 5.86
CA GLU A 210 6.21 -6.47 4.84
C GLU A 210 7.68 -6.13 4.56
N ARG A 211 8.05 -4.85 4.50
CA ARG A 211 9.47 -4.45 4.39
C ARG A 211 10.28 -4.93 5.59
N ALA A 212 9.74 -4.78 6.81
CA ALA A 212 10.41 -5.26 8.02
C ALA A 212 10.59 -6.79 8.00
N ARG A 213 9.53 -7.53 7.63
CA ARG A 213 9.50 -8.99 7.56
C ARG A 213 10.49 -9.55 6.55
N ARG A 214 10.67 -8.88 5.40
CA ARG A 214 11.66 -9.27 4.38
C ARG A 214 13.11 -8.94 4.78
N ALA A 215 13.30 -7.91 5.60
CA ALA A 215 14.62 -7.38 5.92
C ALA A 215 15.22 -7.92 7.22
N LEU A 216 14.39 -8.47 8.12
CA LEU A 216 14.81 -8.93 9.44
C LEU A 216 14.39 -10.38 9.67
N PRO A 217 15.23 -11.19 10.35
CA PRO A 217 14.82 -12.51 10.81
C PRO A 217 13.72 -12.37 11.86
N GLY A 218 12.76 -13.30 11.84
CA GLY A 218 11.70 -13.31 12.85
C GLY A 218 10.68 -14.40 12.61
N HIS A 219 9.74 -14.53 13.56
CA HIS A 219 8.67 -15.50 13.49
C HIS A 219 7.38 -14.83 13.00
N THR A 220 6.75 -15.41 11.98
CA THR A 220 5.50 -14.89 11.43
C THR A 220 4.32 -15.56 12.10
N VAL A 221 3.36 -14.75 12.56
CA VAL A 221 2.12 -15.20 13.18
C VAL A 221 0.98 -14.69 12.31
N ARG A 222 0.06 -15.57 11.90
CA ARG A 222 -1.20 -15.16 11.28
C ARG A 222 -2.28 -15.06 12.34
N TYR A 223 -3.01 -13.96 12.34
CA TYR A 223 -4.13 -13.75 13.26
C TYR A 223 -5.19 -14.85 13.11
N GLU A 224 -5.39 -15.35 11.90
CA GLU A 224 -6.36 -16.41 11.61
C GLU A 224 -5.97 -17.73 12.28
N GLU A 225 -4.69 -18.11 12.18
CA GLU A 225 -4.13 -19.29 12.88
C GLU A 225 -4.21 -19.11 14.39
N LEU A 226 -3.78 -17.94 14.90
CA LEU A 226 -3.83 -17.61 16.33
C LEU A 226 -5.25 -17.68 16.92
N THR A 227 -6.28 -17.40 16.13
CA THR A 227 -7.68 -17.45 16.62
C THR A 227 -8.40 -18.75 16.32
N ALA A 228 -7.86 -19.60 15.44
CA ALA A 228 -8.36 -20.93 15.15
C ALA A 228 -7.76 -21.99 16.08
N ASP A 229 -6.44 -21.96 16.26
CA ASP A 229 -5.67 -22.84 17.15
C ASP A 229 -4.62 -22.00 17.93
N PRO A 230 -5.05 -21.29 18.99
CA PRO A 230 -4.17 -20.43 19.77
C PRO A 230 -3.06 -21.20 20.47
N GLU A 231 -3.29 -22.46 20.87
CA GLU A 231 -2.29 -23.26 21.57
C GLU A 231 -1.10 -23.56 20.65
N SER A 232 -1.36 -24.07 19.44
CA SER A 232 -0.30 -24.34 18.45
C SER A 232 0.47 -23.08 18.07
N ALA A 233 -0.24 -21.98 17.80
CA ALA A 233 0.38 -20.70 17.49
C ALA A 233 1.27 -20.18 18.63
N LEU A 234 0.81 -20.26 19.88
CA LEU A 234 1.59 -19.84 21.05
C LEU A 234 2.79 -20.75 21.31
N LYS A 235 2.68 -22.07 21.12
CA LYS A 235 3.83 -22.99 21.17
C LYS A 235 4.90 -22.61 20.16
N GLY A 236 4.51 -22.27 18.92
CA GLY A 236 5.44 -21.78 17.89
C GLY A 236 6.16 -20.50 18.30
N ILE A 237 5.43 -19.54 18.88
CA ILE A 237 6.02 -18.29 19.39
C ILE A 237 6.96 -18.56 20.58
N CYS A 238 6.54 -19.35 21.55
CA CYS A 238 7.34 -19.71 22.73
C CYS A 238 8.64 -20.40 22.32
N ALA A 239 8.58 -21.36 21.39
CA ALA A 239 9.77 -22.02 20.83
C ALA A 239 10.73 -21.02 20.17
N PHE A 240 10.20 -20.08 19.37
CA PHE A 240 11.02 -19.02 18.78
C PHE A 240 11.65 -18.08 19.82
N LEU A 241 10.92 -17.78 20.91
CA LEU A 241 11.40 -16.97 22.02
C LEU A 241 12.29 -17.76 23.00
N GLY A 242 12.41 -19.08 22.88
CA GLY A 242 13.17 -19.91 23.80
C GLY A 242 12.60 -19.90 25.23
N VAL A 243 11.28 -19.90 25.35
CA VAL A 243 10.54 -20.07 26.61
C VAL A 243 9.56 -21.22 26.46
N ASP A 244 9.16 -21.84 27.57
CA ASP A 244 8.17 -22.93 27.54
C ASP A 244 6.76 -22.37 27.39
N PHE A 245 5.86 -23.15 26.77
CA PHE A 245 4.46 -22.77 26.70
C PHE A 245 3.78 -22.90 28.08
N GLU A 246 3.01 -21.88 28.48
CA GLU A 246 2.17 -21.88 29.68
C GLU A 246 0.68 -21.92 29.27
N PRO A 247 -0.12 -22.93 29.69
CA PRO A 247 -1.55 -22.99 29.40
C PRO A 247 -2.33 -21.73 29.82
N GLU A 248 -1.89 -21.06 30.89
CA GLU A 248 -2.45 -19.83 31.42
C GLU A 248 -2.42 -18.68 30.40
N MET A 249 -1.56 -18.75 29.39
CA MET A 249 -1.54 -17.78 28.29
C MET A 249 -2.88 -17.74 27.53
N LEU A 250 -3.61 -18.85 27.45
CA LEU A 250 -4.92 -18.93 26.78
C LEU A 250 -6.04 -18.26 27.60
N GLU A 251 -5.84 -18.11 28.90
CA GLU A 251 -6.78 -17.51 29.86
C GLU A 251 -6.25 -16.18 30.41
N TYR A 252 -5.75 -15.32 29.51
CA TYR A 252 -5.11 -14.06 29.87
C TYR A 252 -5.94 -13.14 30.77
N GLY A 253 -7.27 -13.26 30.76
CA GLY A 253 -8.14 -12.47 31.65
C GLY A 253 -7.92 -12.70 33.14
N THR A 254 -7.38 -13.86 33.52
CA THR A 254 -7.05 -14.17 34.93
C THR A 254 -5.85 -13.38 35.43
N ARG A 255 -4.85 -13.12 34.58
CA ARG A 255 -3.62 -12.38 34.92
C ARG A 255 -3.66 -10.91 34.53
N ALA A 256 -4.40 -10.56 33.48
CA ALA A 256 -4.59 -9.18 33.02
C ALA A 256 -5.84 -8.52 33.65
N GLY A 257 -6.43 -9.11 34.70
CA GLY A 257 -7.75 -8.71 35.23
C GLY A 257 -7.89 -7.22 35.55
N ASP A 258 -6.88 -6.60 36.15
CA ASP A 258 -6.89 -5.16 36.44
C ASP A 258 -6.63 -4.33 35.17
N GLU A 259 -5.69 -4.76 34.33
CA GLU A 259 -5.37 -4.11 33.05
C GLU A 259 -6.56 -4.12 32.08
N LEU A 260 -7.36 -5.19 32.05
CA LEU A 260 -8.56 -5.32 31.22
C LEU A 260 -9.69 -4.39 31.67
N ARG A 261 -9.81 -4.13 32.98
CA ARG A 261 -10.77 -3.16 33.54
C ARG A 261 -10.38 -1.74 33.19
N ASP A 262 -9.08 -1.46 33.15
CA ASP A 262 -8.51 -0.13 32.90
C ASP A 262 -8.16 0.13 31.42
N LEU A 263 -8.62 -0.70 30.48
CA LEU A 263 -8.39 -0.48 29.04
C LEU A 263 -9.01 0.85 28.58
N GLN A 264 -8.16 1.86 28.40
CA GLN A 264 -8.56 3.18 27.93
C GLN A 264 -8.66 3.23 26.41
N LYS A 265 -9.64 3.98 25.91
CA LYS A 265 -9.77 4.30 24.48
C LYS A 265 -8.50 5.01 24.01
N GLY A 266 -7.82 4.44 23.02
CA GLY A 266 -6.56 4.97 22.48
C GLY A 266 -5.30 4.18 22.87
N LEU A 267 -5.37 3.31 23.89
CA LEU A 267 -4.26 2.46 24.35
C LEU A 267 -4.46 0.97 23.99
N GLY A 268 -4.91 0.72 22.75
CA GLY A 268 -5.15 -0.64 22.23
C GLY A 268 -6.60 -0.88 21.80
N ASP A 269 -7.03 -2.15 21.82
CA ASP A 269 -8.41 -2.53 21.51
C ASP A 269 -9.16 -2.75 22.84
N TRP A 270 -10.22 -1.96 23.06
CA TRP A 270 -11.00 -1.94 24.30
C TRP A 270 -12.37 -2.62 24.15
N LYS A 271 -12.61 -3.31 23.02
CA LYS A 271 -13.89 -3.97 22.71
C LYS A 271 -14.13 -5.21 23.59
N GLU A 272 -15.40 -5.59 23.74
CA GLU A 272 -15.86 -6.71 24.58
C GLU A 272 -15.14 -8.04 24.28
N LYS A 273 -14.80 -8.30 23.01
CA LYS A 273 -14.02 -9.48 22.61
C LYS A 273 -12.71 -9.61 23.38
N ILE A 274 -12.00 -8.50 23.61
CA ILE A 274 -10.76 -8.49 24.41
C ILE A 274 -11.06 -8.59 25.91
N ARG A 275 -12.16 -7.96 26.38
CA ARG A 275 -12.58 -8.05 27.78
C ARG A 275 -13.03 -9.44 28.20
N SER A 276 -13.34 -10.33 27.25
CA SER A 276 -13.68 -11.73 27.55
C SER A 276 -12.56 -12.51 28.25
N GLY A 277 -11.31 -12.04 28.16
CA GLY A 277 -10.17 -12.69 28.82
C GLY A 277 -9.74 -14.02 28.18
N ARG A 278 -10.35 -14.39 27.04
CA ARG A 278 -10.08 -15.62 26.29
C ARG A 278 -9.98 -15.31 24.79
N VAL A 279 -9.39 -16.23 24.03
CA VAL A 279 -9.35 -16.14 22.57
C VAL A 279 -10.74 -16.41 22.00
N GLN A 280 -11.23 -15.51 21.16
CA GLN A 280 -12.50 -15.68 20.45
C GLN A 280 -12.22 -15.96 18.98
N ARG A 281 -13.03 -16.82 18.36
CA ARG A 281 -12.91 -17.19 16.94
C ARG A 281 -12.90 -15.95 16.03
N GLY A 282 -12.14 -16.03 14.93
CA GLY A 282 -12.11 -15.01 13.89
C GLY A 282 -13.46 -14.87 13.17
N ARG A 283 -13.66 -13.73 12.49
CA ARG A 283 -14.74 -13.60 11.49
C ARG A 283 -14.34 -14.42 10.25
N GLU A 284 -15.33 -14.78 9.44
CA GLU A 284 -15.07 -15.36 8.11
C GLU A 284 -14.16 -14.46 7.27
N LEU A 285 -13.30 -15.09 6.47
CA LEU A 285 -12.33 -14.38 5.65
C LEU A 285 -12.99 -13.86 4.38
N PRO A 286 -12.72 -12.60 4.00
CA PRO A 286 -13.19 -12.08 2.73
C PRO A 286 -12.67 -12.92 1.57
N THR A 287 -13.51 -13.18 0.59
CA THR A 287 -13.13 -13.88 -0.65
C THR A 287 -12.26 -12.98 -1.55
N GLY A 288 -11.59 -13.56 -2.55
CA GLY A 288 -10.64 -12.82 -3.40
C GLY A 288 -11.26 -11.66 -4.17
N ASP A 289 -12.56 -11.72 -4.47
CA ASP A 289 -13.36 -10.67 -5.11
C ASP A 289 -13.73 -9.53 -4.13
N GLU A 290 -13.88 -9.83 -2.84
CA GLU A 290 -14.12 -8.82 -1.79
C GLU A 290 -12.86 -8.00 -1.43
N ILE A 291 -11.68 -8.38 -1.92
CA ILE A 291 -10.42 -7.67 -1.64
C ILE A 291 -10.38 -6.37 -2.47
N PRO A 292 -10.31 -5.18 -1.83
CA PRO A 292 -10.14 -3.92 -2.54
C PRO A 292 -8.90 -3.94 -3.43
N GLU A 293 -8.99 -3.36 -4.64
CA GLU A 293 -7.90 -3.37 -5.63
C GLU A 293 -6.55 -2.91 -5.06
N PRO A 294 -6.45 -1.83 -4.26
CA PRO A 294 -5.18 -1.41 -3.66
C PRO A 294 -4.52 -2.45 -2.76
N LEU A 295 -5.31 -3.39 -2.20
CA LEU A 295 -4.85 -4.40 -1.26
C LEU A 295 -4.45 -5.72 -1.94
N ARG A 296 -4.79 -5.94 -3.23
CA ARG A 296 -4.51 -7.22 -3.90
C ARG A 296 -3.04 -7.62 -3.89
N GLU A 297 -2.14 -6.66 -4.15
CA GLU A 297 -0.68 -6.92 -4.16
C GLU A 297 -0.18 -7.42 -2.80
N ILE A 298 -0.60 -6.75 -1.72
CA ILE A 298 -0.18 -7.14 -0.37
C ILE A 298 -0.89 -8.42 0.10
N SER A 299 -2.14 -8.63 -0.31
CA SER A 299 -2.84 -9.91 -0.12
C SER A 299 -2.11 -11.05 -0.82
N ALA A 300 -1.58 -10.84 -2.03
CA ALA A 300 -0.79 -11.85 -2.74
C ALA A 300 0.52 -12.14 -2.00
N ALA A 301 1.26 -11.09 -1.62
CA ALA A 301 2.50 -11.21 -0.87
C ALA A 301 2.33 -11.93 0.48
N TRP A 302 1.14 -11.88 1.06
CA TRP A 302 0.77 -12.57 2.28
C TRP A 302 -0.06 -13.83 2.04
N GLY A 303 -0.12 -14.37 0.81
CA GLY A 303 -0.78 -15.64 0.52
C GLY A 303 -2.29 -15.68 0.81
N TYR A 304 -3.00 -14.55 0.67
CA TYR A 304 -4.45 -14.45 0.87
C TYR A 304 -5.26 -14.33 -0.44
N LEU A 305 -4.63 -14.37 -1.62
CA LEU A 305 -5.36 -14.35 -2.90
C LEU A 305 -5.82 -15.72 -3.38
N ASP A 306 -5.10 -16.79 -3.06
CA ASP A 306 -5.29 -18.09 -3.72
C ASP A 306 -6.29 -19.01 -3.02
N GLY A 307 -7.13 -18.51 -2.11
CA GLY A 307 -8.07 -19.34 -1.34
C GLY A 307 -7.43 -20.42 -0.46
N ARG A 308 -6.11 -20.61 -0.52
CA ARG A 308 -5.32 -21.62 0.20
C ARG A 308 -4.83 -21.18 1.57
N ALA A 309 -5.38 -20.11 2.15
CA ALA A 309 -4.99 -19.66 3.48
C ALA A 309 -5.35 -20.65 4.61
N ALA A 310 -5.92 -21.83 4.29
CA ALA A 310 -6.24 -22.89 5.24
C ALA A 310 -5.26 -24.09 5.23
N GLU A 311 -4.39 -24.26 4.24
CA GLU A 311 -3.47 -25.41 4.19
C GLU A 311 -2.15 -25.05 3.51
N ALA A 312 -1.08 -24.85 4.28
CA ALA A 312 0.29 -25.28 3.98
C ALA A 312 1.30 -24.60 4.92
N GLY A 313 1.87 -25.38 5.84
CA GLY A 313 3.20 -25.10 6.38
C GLY A 313 4.26 -25.65 5.44
N ALA A 314 5.12 -24.78 4.90
CA ALA A 314 6.48 -25.05 4.41
C ALA A 314 7.08 -23.77 3.76
N PRO A 315 8.41 -23.60 3.73
CA PRO A 315 9.05 -22.30 3.55
C PRO A 315 9.15 -21.85 2.08
N ALA A 316 9.41 -20.55 1.94
CA ALA A 316 9.49 -19.78 0.71
C ALA A 316 10.57 -20.25 -0.29
N GLU A 317 10.24 -20.14 -1.59
CA GLU A 317 11.23 -20.07 -2.67
C GLU A 317 11.08 -18.77 -3.48
N ALA A 318 12.21 -18.34 -4.02
CA ALA A 318 12.47 -17.01 -4.56
C ALA A 318 12.06 -16.86 -6.04
N GLY A 319 11.47 -15.71 -6.35
CA GLY A 319 11.59 -14.95 -7.61
C GLY A 319 11.54 -15.67 -8.97
N ALA A 320 10.36 -15.64 -9.61
CA ALA A 320 10.24 -15.65 -11.07
C ALA A 320 9.25 -14.55 -11.51
N SER A 321 9.63 -13.73 -12.49
CA SER A 321 8.75 -12.73 -13.11
C SER A 321 7.66 -13.45 -13.90
N ALA A 322 6.39 -13.18 -13.60
CA ALA A 322 5.25 -13.76 -14.31
C ALA A 322 5.27 -13.39 -15.81
N ALA A 323 4.81 -14.30 -16.66
CA ALA A 323 4.75 -14.09 -18.11
C ALA A 323 3.78 -12.95 -18.51
N HIS A 324 4.14 -12.19 -19.54
CA HIS A 324 3.35 -11.04 -20.02
C HIS A 324 3.66 -10.69 -21.48
N ALA A 325 2.85 -9.80 -22.05
CA ALA A 325 3.11 -9.22 -23.38
C ALA A 325 3.79 -7.85 -23.21
N GLU A 326 5.09 -7.80 -23.45
CA GLU A 326 5.93 -6.60 -23.31
C GLU A 326 5.72 -5.66 -24.49
N ILE A 327 5.27 -4.43 -24.23
CA ILE A 327 4.96 -3.41 -25.24
C ILE A 327 6.23 -2.64 -25.64
N ASP A 328 6.57 -2.70 -26.92
CA ASP A 328 7.61 -1.84 -27.52
C ASP A 328 7.03 -0.49 -27.94
N LYS A 329 5.96 -0.52 -28.76
CA LYS A 329 5.37 0.69 -29.38
C LYS A 329 3.86 0.65 -29.40
N VAL A 330 3.28 1.83 -29.27
CA VAL A 330 1.83 2.09 -29.40
C VAL A 330 1.67 3.26 -30.36
N TRP A 331 0.91 3.05 -31.45
CA TRP A 331 0.55 4.10 -32.40
C TRP A 331 -0.94 4.41 -32.30
N THR A 332 -1.26 5.68 -32.07
CA THR A 332 -2.63 6.18 -32.02
C THR A 332 -2.88 7.16 -33.17
N ARG A 333 -3.32 6.63 -34.32
CA ARG A 333 -3.63 7.42 -35.52
C ARG A 333 -4.66 6.73 -36.40
N ASP A 334 -5.26 7.49 -37.31
CA ASP A 334 -6.12 6.99 -38.39
C ASP A 334 -7.32 6.15 -37.88
N GLY A 335 -7.85 6.50 -36.70
CA GLY A 335 -8.98 5.80 -36.09
C GLY A 335 -8.63 4.42 -35.56
N ARG A 336 -7.34 4.10 -35.38
CA ARG A 336 -6.89 2.79 -34.89
C ARG A 336 -5.79 2.93 -33.84
N ILE A 337 -5.72 1.95 -32.94
CA ILE A 337 -4.60 1.79 -32.02
C ILE A 337 -3.86 0.53 -32.44
N ARG A 338 -2.62 0.71 -32.90
CA ARG A 338 -1.70 -0.41 -33.22
C ARG A 338 -0.72 -0.57 -32.08
N ILE A 339 -0.46 -1.81 -31.68
CA ILE A 339 0.42 -2.17 -30.59
C ILE A 339 1.38 -3.24 -31.11
N THR A 340 2.68 -3.02 -30.93
CA THR A 340 3.71 -4.04 -31.20
C THR A 340 4.50 -4.30 -29.94
N GLY A 341 4.97 -5.53 -29.80
CA GLY A 341 5.71 -5.96 -28.63
C GLY A 341 6.29 -7.35 -28.79
N ALA A 342 6.69 -7.95 -27.67
CA ALA A 342 7.13 -9.33 -27.62
C ALA A 342 6.50 -10.09 -26.44
N LEU A 343 6.32 -11.40 -26.60
CA LEU A 343 5.96 -12.29 -25.50
C LEU A 343 7.18 -12.50 -24.60
N HIS A 344 7.00 -12.38 -23.29
CA HIS A 344 8.04 -12.60 -22.30
C HIS A 344 7.58 -13.65 -21.28
N GLY A 345 8.46 -14.61 -20.97
CA GLY A 345 8.15 -15.73 -20.09
C GLY A 345 7.34 -16.87 -20.72
N GLU A 346 7.01 -16.77 -22.02
CA GLU A 346 6.32 -17.81 -22.81
C GLU A 346 7.01 -18.01 -24.16
N SER A 347 7.11 -19.27 -24.61
CA SER A 347 7.56 -19.62 -25.96
C SER A 347 6.34 -20.00 -26.79
N ALA A 348 5.97 -19.19 -27.79
CA ALA A 348 4.83 -19.48 -28.64
C ALA A 348 5.15 -20.63 -29.62
N PRO A 349 4.32 -21.69 -29.68
CA PRO A 349 4.43 -22.71 -30.72
C PRO A 349 4.13 -22.10 -32.11
N PRO A 350 4.76 -22.58 -33.18
CA PRO A 350 4.68 -21.96 -34.52
C PRO A 350 3.27 -21.94 -35.15
N ASP A 351 2.33 -22.77 -34.69
CA ASP A 351 1.00 -22.94 -35.31
C ASP A 351 -0.17 -22.39 -34.48
N VAL A 352 0.12 -21.64 -33.41
CA VAL A 352 -0.90 -21.16 -32.46
C VAL A 352 -1.37 -19.74 -32.80
N ARG A 353 -2.70 -19.56 -32.96
CA ARG A 353 -3.29 -18.26 -33.32
C ARG A 353 -3.51 -17.36 -32.12
N TRP A 354 -2.64 -16.36 -31.98
CA TRP A 354 -2.79 -15.30 -31.00
C TRP A 354 -3.84 -14.27 -31.37
N ARG A 355 -4.53 -13.75 -30.36
CA ARG A 355 -5.55 -12.71 -30.48
C ARG A 355 -5.31 -11.62 -29.45
N LEU A 356 -5.59 -10.38 -29.84
CA LEU A 356 -5.66 -9.26 -28.92
C LEU A 356 -7.05 -9.22 -28.29
N LEU A 357 -7.12 -9.21 -26.96
CA LEU A 357 -8.35 -9.19 -26.19
C LEU A 357 -8.45 -7.89 -25.38
N LEU A 358 -9.52 -7.13 -25.55
CA LEU A 358 -9.85 -5.97 -24.72
C LEU A 358 -11.03 -6.32 -23.81
N VAL A 359 -10.85 -6.09 -22.50
CA VAL A 359 -11.86 -6.36 -21.46
C VAL A 359 -12.17 -5.07 -20.71
N PRO A 360 -13.43 -4.62 -20.62
CA PRO A 360 -13.78 -3.45 -19.83
C PRO A 360 -13.75 -3.79 -18.34
N ARG A 361 -13.33 -2.83 -17.51
CA ARG A 361 -13.22 -3.03 -16.04
C ARG A 361 -14.56 -3.11 -15.33
N GLY A 362 -15.62 -2.52 -15.89
CA GLY A 362 -16.96 -2.46 -15.29
C GLY A 362 -17.89 -3.63 -15.67
N ASP A 363 -17.73 -4.22 -16.85
CA ASP A 363 -18.55 -5.35 -17.33
C ASP A 363 -17.68 -6.41 -17.98
N LYS A 364 -17.35 -7.46 -17.21
CA LYS A 364 -16.47 -8.54 -17.67
C LYS A 364 -17.11 -9.47 -18.71
N LYS A 365 -18.41 -9.35 -18.99
CA LYS A 365 -19.07 -10.16 -20.03
C LYS A 365 -18.78 -9.63 -21.44
N ARG A 366 -18.46 -8.34 -21.56
CA ARG A 366 -18.08 -7.72 -22.85
C ARG A 366 -16.60 -8.00 -23.15
N ARG A 367 -16.31 -8.51 -24.34
CA ARG A 367 -14.95 -8.81 -24.83
C ARG A 367 -14.84 -8.35 -26.28
N LEU A 368 -13.83 -7.55 -26.60
CA LEU A 368 -13.47 -7.26 -27.99
C LEU A 368 -12.23 -8.07 -28.34
N ILE A 369 -12.26 -8.78 -29.47
CA ILE A 369 -11.22 -9.71 -29.87
C ILE A 369 -10.78 -9.37 -31.29
N TYR A 370 -9.48 -9.19 -31.48
CA TYR A 370 -8.88 -8.86 -32.77
C TYR A 370 -7.73 -9.82 -33.09
N PRO A 371 -7.42 -10.06 -34.37
CA PRO A 371 -6.25 -10.86 -34.73
C PRO A 371 -4.96 -10.18 -34.26
N ALA A 372 -4.00 -10.98 -33.80
CA ALA A 372 -2.62 -10.58 -33.57
C ALA A 372 -1.71 -11.45 -34.44
N THR A 373 -0.86 -10.85 -35.25
CA THR A 373 0.14 -11.58 -36.03
C THR A 373 1.38 -11.80 -35.17
N LEU A 374 1.93 -13.01 -35.19
CA LEU A 374 3.14 -13.36 -34.46
C LEU A 374 4.26 -13.76 -35.42
N ASP A 375 5.46 -13.22 -35.20
CA ASP A 375 6.70 -13.61 -35.86
C ASP A 375 7.75 -13.92 -34.78
N GLY A 376 8.00 -15.20 -34.55
CA GLY A 376 8.73 -15.68 -33.36
C GLY A 376 8.01 -15.28 -32.07
N THR A 377 8.66 -14.47 -31.22
CA THR A 377 8.03 -13.92 -30.01
C THR A 377 7.42 -12.54 -30.23
N ARG A 378 7.61 -11.92 -31.40
CA ARG A 378 7.12 -10.55 -31.66
C ARG A 378 5.68 -10.58 -32.13
N PHE A 379 4.87 -9.70 -31.59
CA PHE A 379 3.49 -9.54 -31.99
C PHE A 379 3.21 -8.16 -32.58
N ASP A 380 2.22 -8.12 -33.47
CA ASP A 380 1.61 -6.93 -34.01
C ASP A 380 0.09 -7.09 -34.02
N ALA A 381 -0.60 -6.17 -33.39
CA ALA A 381 -2.05 -6.17 -33.32
C ALA A 381 -2.60 -4.75 -33.44
N SER A 382 -3.81 -4.62 -33.98
CA SER A 382 -4.50 -3.35 -34.01
C SER A 382 -6.01 -3.50 -33.83
N PHE A 383 -6.63 -2.47 -33.26
CA PHE A 383 -8.07 -2.37 -33.11
C PHE A 383 -8.56 -0.97 -33.48
N PRO A 384 -9.77 -0.84 -34.06
CA PRO A 384 -10.39 0.45 -34.33
C PRO A 384 -10.88 1.10 -33.03
N VAL A 385 -10.79 2.43 -32.93
CA VAL A 385 -11.24 3.17 -31.74
C VAL A 385 -12.76 3.21 -31.60
N SER A 386 -13.49 3.08 -32.71
CA SER A 386 -14.96 3.07 -32.75
C SER A 386 -15.58 1.93 -31.93
N ASP A 387 -14.93 0.77 -31.88
CA ASP A 387 -15.50 -0.43 -31.26
C ASP A 387 -15.49 -0.36 -29.72
N LEU A 388 -14.67 0.53 -29.16
CA LEU A 388 -14.62 0.79 -27.72
C LEU A 388 -15.84 1.58 -27.21
N ALA A 389 -16.66 2.08 -28.12
CA ALA A 389 -17.80 2.93 -27.82
C ALA A 389 -19.14 2.22 -28.07
N ARG A 390 -20.06 2.24 -27.08
CA ARG A 390 -21.51 1.94 -27.25
C ARG A 390 -22.35 2.60 -26.16
N ASP A 391 -23.56 3.01 -26.56
CA ASP A 391 -24.85 3.44 -25.94
C ASP A 391 -24.94 3.97 -24.50
N ASP A 392 -23.98 3.71 -23.61
CA ASP A 392 -24.05 4.08 -22.19
C ASP A 392 -23.04 5.14 -21.78
N VAL A 393 -22.56 5.93 -22.75
CA VAL A 393 -21.91 7.22 -22.47
C VAL A 393 -23.00 8.28 -22.18
N SER A 394 -23.98 7.90 -21.37
CA SER A 394 -25.09 8.75 -20.93
C SER A 394 -24.64 9.69 -19.81
N GLU A 395 -23.59 9.32 -19.07
CA GLU A 395 -22.97 10.14 -18.02
C GLU A 395 -21.53 10.56 -18.38
N PRO A 396 -21.27 11.86 -18.58
CA PRO A 396 -19.91 12.39 -18.79
C PRO A 396 -18.93 12.12 -17.63
N SER A 397 -19.44 11.74 -16.45
CA SER A 397 -18.68 11.69 -15.21
C SER A 397 -17.82 10.42 -15.00
N LYS A 398 -17.95 9.39 -15.85
CA LYS A 398 -17.23 8.11 -15.68
C LYS A 398 -16.67 7.58 -17.00
N PRO A 399 -15.36 7.78 -17.28
CA PRO A 399 -14.74 7.20 -18.47
C PRO A 399 -14.68 5.66 -18.35
N SER A 400 -14.97 4.97 -19.44
CA SER A 400 -14.84 3.52 -19.51
C SER A 400 -13.37 3.12 -19.69
N GLN A 401 -12.91 2.13 -18.92
CA GLN A 401 -11.51 1.68 -18.95
C GLN A 401 -11.42 0.23 -19.40
N TRP A 402 -10.47 -0.03 -20.31
CA TRP A 402 -10.29 -1.29 -21.01
C TRP A 402 -8.89 -1.82 -20.82
N ASP A 403 -8.81 -3.09 -20.45
CA ASP A 403 -7.59 -3.83 -20.20
C ASP A 403 -7.25 -4.68 -21.44
N ILE A 404 -6.09 -4.40 -22.04
CA ILE A 404 -5.55 -5.10 -23.22
C ILE A 404 -4.74 -6.36 -22.85
N HIS A 405 -5.06 -7.50 -23.43
CA HIS A 405 -4.34 -8.76 -23.25
C HIS A 405 -3.99 -9.37 -24.61
N LEU A 406 -2.96 -10.21 -24.64
CA LEU A 406 -2.78 -11.20 -25.70
C LEU A 406 -3.28 -12.55 -25.18
N VAL A 407 -4.08 -13.23 -25.98
CA VAL A 407 -4.65 -14.54 -25.63
C VAL A 407 -4.46 -15.55 -26.73
N THR A 408 -4.34 -16.81 -26.33
CA THR A 408 -4.45 -17.95 -27.23
C THR A 408 -5.09 -19.13 -26.50
N ASP A 409 -5.77 -19.99 -27.24
CA ASP A 409 -6.25 -21.27 -26.70
C ASP A 409 -5.16 -22.32 -26.95
N THR A 410 -4.83 -23.12 -25.94
CA THR A 410 -3.96 -24.30 -26.02
C THR A 410 -4.72 -25.53 -25.52
N ASP A 411 -4.15 -26.72 -25.71
CA ASP A 411 -4.73 -27.97 -25.21
C ASP A 411 -4.87 -27.98 -23.67
N ASP A 412 -4.06 -27.19 -22.96
CA ASP A 412 -4.07 -27.03 -21.50
C ASP A 412 -4.95 -25.86 -21.00
N GLY A 413 -5.57 -25.09 -21.90
CA GLY A 413 -6.48 -23.98 -21.57
C GLY A 413 -6.16 -22.64 -22.26
N GLU A 414 -6.91 -21.58 -21.91
CA GLU A 414 -6.67 -20.23 -22.46
C GLU A 414 -5.44 -19.61 -21.77
N VAL A 415 -4.37 -19.37 -22.53
CA VAL A 415 -3.24 -18.56 -22.10
C VAL A 415 -3.61 -17.09 -22.26
N ARG A 416 -3.44 -16.31 -21.19
CA ARG A 416 -3.76 -14.87 -21.18
C ARG A 416 -2.63 -14.03 -20.60
N LEU A 417 -2.00 -13.24 -21.46
CA LEU A 417 -0.90 -12.36 -21.10
C LEU A 417 -1.35 -10.90 -21.03
N ARG A 418 -1.12 -10.25 -19.88
CA ARG A 418 -1.41 -8.82 -19.71
C ARG A 418 -0.44 -7.99 -20.56
N ALA A 419 -0.95 -7.06 -21.38
CA ALA A 419 -0.11 -6.10 -22.09
C ALA A 419 0.47 -5.07 -21.11
N GLY A 420 1.79 -4.90 -21.08
CA GLY A 420 2.47 -3.94 -20.21
C GLY A 420 3.89 -3.66 -20.67
N ARG A 421 4.57 -2.72 -20.03
CA ARG A 421 5.97 -2.37 -20.33
C ARG A 421 6.77 -2.38 -19.04
N HIS A 422 7.33 -3.54 -18.73
CA HIS A 422 7.91 -3.86 -17.42
C HIS A 422 9.42 -4.01 -17.46
N LEU A 423 10.02 -4.16 -18.64
CA LEU A 423 11.45 -4.49 -18.81
C LEU A 423 12.33 -3.28 -19.12
N ASP A 424 11.81 -2.07 -18.93
CA ASP A 424 12.58 -0.83 -19.03
C ASP A 424 12.77 -0.13 -17.67
N ASP A 425 13.66 0.86 -17.63
CA ASP A 425 13.97 1.63 -16.41
C ASP A 425 13.06 2.85 -16.18
N LEU A 426 12.00 3.04 -16.98
CA LEU A 426 11.12 4.21 -16.88
C LEU A 426 10.18 4.05 -15.68
N LYS A 427 10.32 4.94 -14.68
CA LYS A 427 9.46 5.01 -13.50
C LYS A 427 8.23 5.89 -13.74
N ASP A 428 7.11 5.53 -13.10
CA ASP A 428 5.84 6.28 -13.13
C ASP A 428 5.35 6.53 -14.58
N LYS A 429 5.32 5.47 -15.40
CA LYS A 429 4.97 5.56 -16.84
C LYS A 429 3.61 6.19 -17.06
N LYS A 430 2.68 6.03 -16.12
CA LYS A 430 1.37 6.72 -16.14
C LYS A 430 1.48 8.23 -16.26
N ARG A 431 2.49 8.85 -15.62
CA ARG A 431 2.73 10.31 -15.65
C ARG A 431 3.78 10.71 -16.66
N THR A 432 4.66 9.79 -17.04
CA THR A 432 5.79 10.05 -17.95
C THR A 432 5.43 9.84 -19.43
N LEU A 433 4.60 8.84 -19.76
CA LEU A 433 4.22 8.50 -21.13
C LEU A 433 2.76 8.90 -21.39
N VAL A 434 2.58 9.86 -22.31
CA VAL A 434 1.27 10.38 -22.70
C VAL A 434 1.03 10.07 -24.17
N PHE A 435 -0.04 9.34 -24.45
CA PHE A 435 -0.47 9.05 -25.82
C PHE A 435 -1.51 10.07 -26.30
N PRO A 436 -1.49 10.46 -27.60
CA PRO A 436 -2.53 11.30 -28.16
C PRO A 436 -3.88 10.58 -28.11
N ALA A 437 -4.90 11.26 -27.63
CA ALA A 437 -6.28 10.78 -27.68
C ALA A 437 -6.79 10.82 -29.13
N GLN A 438 -7.56 9.82 -29.53
CA GLN A 438 -8.24 9.77 -30.81
C GLN A 438 -9.73 9.98 -30.64
N ARG A 439 -10.29 10.79 -31.52
CA ARG A 439 -11.73 11.06 -31.58
C ARG A 439 -12.40 10.01 -32.47
N ALA A 440 -13.47 9.38 -31.97
CA ALA A 440 -14.32 8.48 -32.74
C ALA A 440 -15.75 9.01 -32.78
N LEU A 441 -16.34 9.09 -33.98
CA LEU A 441 -17.75 9.43 -34.16
C LEU A 441 -18.60 8.17 -34.02
N LEU A 442 -19.72 8.29 -33.30
CA LEU A 442 -20.68 7.22 -33.08
C LEU A 442 -21.95 7.45 -33.91
N ASP A 443 -22.67 6.36 -34.15
CA ASP A 443 -24.02 6.42 -34.69
C ASP A 443 -24.89 7.27 -33.74
N GLY A 444 -25.54 8.31 -34.27
CA GLY A 444 -26.29 9.30 -33.48
C GLY A 444 -25.56 10.63 -33.22
N GLY A 445 -24.35 10.84 -33.75
CA GLY A 445 -23.68 12.16 -33.74
C GLY A 445 -22.88 12.48 -32.48
N HIS A 446 -22.79 11.55 -31.53
CA HIS A 446 -21.92 11.66 -30.36
C HIS A 446 -20.46 11.36 -30.74
N ALA A 447 -19.52 11.99 -30.05
CA ALA A 447 -18.09 11.72 -30.20
C ALA A 447 -17.51 11.24 -28.87
N VAL A 448 -16.53 10.33 -28.95
CA VAL A 448 -15.75 9.87 -27.79
C VAL A 448 -14.26 10.10 -28.00
N LEU A 449 -13.55 10.33 -26.91
CA LEU A 449 -12.10 10.39 -26.86
C LEU A 449 -11.56 9.07 -26.32
N VAL A 450 -10.74 8.40 -27.13
CA VAL A 450 -10.09 7.14 -26.80
C VAL A 450 -8.60 7.37 -26.61
N LYS A 451 -8.07 7.04 -25.43
CA LYS A 451 -6.68 7.33 -25.05
C LYS A 451 -6.03 6.13 -24.36
N PRO A 452 -4.95 5.57 -24.94
CA PRO A 452 -4.10 4.62 -24.21
C PRO A 452 -3.39 5.29 -23.05
N TYR A 453 -3.12 4.52 -22.01
CA TYR A 453 -2.32 4.97 -20.88
C TYR A 453 -1.68 3.76 -20.19
N TYR A 454 -0.53 4.00 -19.55
CA TYR A 454 0.03 3.02 -18.64
C TYR A 454 -0.61 3.16 -17.25
N THR A 455 -0.97 2.04 -16.65
CA THR A 455 -1.44 1.98 -15.26
C THR A 455 -0.29 2.22 -14.28
N VAL A 456 -0.60 2.32 -12.99
CA VAL A 456 0.43 2.38 -11.93
C VAL A 456 1.27 1.12 -11.80
N LYS A 457 0.81 0.01 -12.40
CA LYS A 457 1.53 -1.27 -12.52
C LYS A 457 2.19 -1.40 -13.89
N ASP A 458 2.38 -0.31 -14.65
CA ASP A 458 2.98 -0.27 -15.99
C ASP A 458 2.30 -1.16 -17.06
N ASN A 459 1.05 -1.60 -16.82
CA ASN A 459 0.22 -2.26 -17.83
C ASN A 459 -0.40 -1.25 -18.79
N LEU A 460 -0.50 -1.59 -20.08
CA LEU A 460 -1.17 -0.77 -21.09
C LEU A 460 -2.69 -1.00 -21.03
N SER A 461 -3.44 0.08 -20.84
CA SER A 461 -4.90 0.10 -20.86
C SER A 461 -5.37 1.23 -21.79
N VAL A 462 -6.66 1.22 -22.14
CA VAL A 462 -7.30 2.28 -22.91
C VAL A 462 -8.43 2.88 -22.10
N GLU A 463 -8.53 4.20 -22.11
CA GLU A 463 -9.65 4.95 -21.55
C GLU A 463 -10.51 5.49 -22.69
N CYS A 464 -11.83 5.42 -22.56
CA CYS A 464 -12.79 5.96 -23.50
C CYS A 464 -13.80 6.84 -22.75
N ALA A 465 -13.85 8.13 -23.08
CA ALA A 465 -14.65 9.15 -22.44
C ALA A 465 -15.49 9.94 -23.46
N ALA A 466 -16.58 10.59 -23.02
CA ALA A 466 -17.32 11.52 -23.86
C ALA A 466 -16.42 12.66 -24.34
N ASP A 467 -16.55 13.06 -25.60
CA ASP A 467 -15.88 14.25 -26.13
C ASP A 467 -16.75 15.49 -25.87
N GLU A 468 -16.50 16.20 -24.78
CA GLU A 468 -17.24 17.41 -24.38
C GLU A 468 -16.93 18.64 -25.25
N ALA A 469 -16.11 18.50 -26.31
CA ALA A 469 -15.83 19.58 -27.24
C ALA A 469 -17.07 19.95 -28.06
N ARG A 470 -17.75 21.01 -27.60
CA ARG A 470 -18.81 21.81 -28.26
C ARG A 470 -19.08 21.46 -29.73
N THR A 471 -20.31 21.07 -30.00
CA THR A 471 -20.96 21.15 -31.31
C THR A 471 -20.71 22.55 -31.92
N PRO A 472 -20.40 22.67 -33.23
CA PRO A 472 -20.24 23.95 -33.92
C PRO A 472 -21.59 24.65 -34.18
N ALA A 473 -22.42 24.82 -33.14
CA ALA A 473 -23.68 25.55 -33.17
C ALA A 473 -23.58 26.96 -32.56
N GLU A 474 -22.47 27.32 -31.92
CA GLU A 474 -22.27 28.65 -31.30
C GLU A 474 -21.28 29.56 -32.07
N ALA A 475 -21.01 29.29 -33.35
CA ALA A 475 -20.27 30.22 -34.22
C ALA A 475 -21.19 31.14 -35.04
N GLY A 476 -22.51 31.03 -34.89
CA GLY A 476 -23.49 31.70 -35.75
C GLY A 476 -24.19 32.93 -35.16
N MET A 477 -23.96 33.30 -33.90
CA MET A 477 -24.81 34.31 -33.25
C MET A 477 -24.05 35.36 -32.45
N THR A 478 -22.98 35.92 -33.05
CA THR A 478 -22.46 37.25 -32.69
C THR A 478 -22.03 38.02 -33.96
N ALA A 479 -22.93 38.11 -34.94
CA ALA A 479 -22.79 39.04 -36.06
C ALA A 479 -24.17 39.52 -36.56
N LYS A 480 -24.66 40.62 -35.93
CA LYS A 480 -25.79 41.53 -36.27
C LYS A 480 -26.57 41.78 -34.98
N ALA A 481 -26.54 42.95 -34.35
CA ALA A 481 -26.88 44.22 -34.97
C ALA A 481 -26.05 45.40 -34.41
N ARG A 482 -25.20 45.96 -35.26
CA ARG A 482 -25.03 47.41 -35.39
C ARG A 482 -25.65 47.76 -36.74
N SER A 483 -26.77 48.48 -36.76
CA SER A 483 -27.16 49.39 -37.85
C SER A 483 -28.52 50.02 -37.52
N THR A 484 -28.50 51.35 -37.31
CA THR A 484 -29.47 52.34 -37.81
C THR A 484 -30.96 52.09 -37.62
N SER A 485 -31.60 52.84 -36.71
CA SER A 485 -32.29 54.13 -36.95
C SER A 485 -33.22 54.42 -35.80
#